data_AF-A0A023FWT6-F1
#
_entry.id   AF-A0A023FWT6-F1
#
_cell.length_a   1.000
_cell.length_b   1.000
_cell.length_c   1.000
_cell.angle_alpha   90.00
_cell.angle_beta   90.00
_cell.angle_gamma   90.00
#
_symmetry.space_group_name_H-M   'P 1'
#
loop_
_entity.id
_entity.type
_entity.pdbx_description
1 polymer ?
#
loop_
_entity_poly.entity_id
_entity_poly.type
_entity_poly.pdbx_seq_one_letter_code
_entity_poly.pdbx_strand_id
1 'polypeptide(L)'
;QQLYDLLLQQIAYKNLVERNKALERSRQAPAPASTIPLPFIIINTNKQNVIDCSISSDKSEYLFHFDGTFEIHDDIEVLKRMGLALGLDKGSCSPEDLERARRMVPRSLEPYVRQMAQGGAEVAPLPSEPQRGSSRHSSVASLSDGQPGSSEDEDDFSDSD
;
A
#
# COMPACT_ATOMS: atom_id res chain seq x y z
N GLN A 1 2.75 -10.14 -5.16
CA GLN A 1 3.88 -9.24 -4.90
C GLN A 1 3.44 -7.78 -4.77
N GLN A 2 2.85 -7.16 -5.81
CA GLN A 2 2.51 -5.72 -5.83
C GLN A 2 1.69 -5.20 -4.63
N LEU A 3 0.72 -5.98 -4.13
CA LEU A 3 -0.07 -5.57 -2.96
C LEU A 3 0.79 -5.37 -1.71
N TYR A 4 1.77 -6.24 -1.47
CA TYR A 4 2.64 -6.16 -0.30
C TYR A 4 3.54 -4.93 -0.36
N ASP A 5 4.06 -4.61 -1.54
CA ASP A 5 4.86 -3.40 -1.76
C ASP A 5 4.03 -2.14 -1.49
N LEU A 6 2.78 -2.12 -1.94
CA LEU A 6 1.86 -1.02 -1.67
C LEU A 6 1.51 -0.89 -0.18
N LEU A 7 1.35 -2.02 0.53
CA LEU A 7 1.13 -2.02 1.97
C LEU A 7 2.36 -1.49 2.73
N LEU A 8 3.57 -1.92 2.36
CA LEU A 8 4.82 -1.38 2.93
C LEU A 8 4.90 0.13 2.71
N GLN A 9 4.61 0.59 1.50
CA GLN A 9 4.62 2.00 1.15
C GLN A 9 3.60 2.81 1.97
N GLN A 10 2.36 2.32 2.06
CA GLN A 10 1.31 2.94 2.86
C GLN A 10 1.70 3.06 4.35
N ILE A 11 2.23 1.98 4.92
CA ILE A 11 2.65 1.93 6.33
C ILE A 11 3.83 2.87 6.55
N ALA A 12 4.86 2.83 5.69
CA ALA A 12 6.03 3.67 5.81
C ALA A 12 5.70 5.17 5.72
N TYR A 13 4.86 5.59 4.77
CA TYR A 13 4.44 6.99 4.66
C TYR A 13 3.58 7.43 5.85
N LYS A 14 2.59 6.63 6.27
CA LYS A 14 1.78 7.00 7.43
C LYS A 14 2.62 7.10 8.70
N ASN A 15 3.55 6.18 8.89
CA ASN A 15 4.47 6.19 10.02
C ASN A 15 5.39 7.44 9.99
N LEU A 16 5.92 7.81 8.81
CA LEU A 16 6.67 9.05 8.64
C LEU A 16 5.85 10.28 9.05
N VAL A 17 4.62 10.39 8.55
CA VAL A 17 3.74 11.53 8.82
C VAL A 17 3.37 11.59 10.30
N GLU A 18 3.02 10.46 10.93
CA GLU A 18 2.73 10.42 12.37
C GLU A 18 3.93 10.84 13.21
N ARG A 19 5.11 10.32 12.90
CA ARG A 19 6.36 10.66 13.60
C ARG A 19 6.67 12.14 13.47
N ASN A 20 6.62 12.68 12.25
CA ASN A 20 6.90 14.10 12.01
C ASN A 20 5.87 14.99 12.71
N LYS A 21 4.57 14.67 12.64
CA LYS A 21 3.52 15.39 13.39
C LYS A 21 3.70 15.33 14.90
N ALA A 22 4.23 14.24 15.45
CA ALA A 22 4.53 14.14 16.88
C ALA A 22 5.73 15.00 17.26
N LEU A 23 6.77 15.02 16.42
CA LEU A 23 7.94 15.88 16.60
C LEU A 23 7.58 17.36 16.50
N GLU A 24 6.74 17.76 15.54
CA GLU A 24 6.27 19.15 15.39
C GLU A 24 5.30 19.60 16.49
N ARG A 25 4.66 18.67 17.20
CA ARG A 25 3.86 19.00 18.38
C ARG A 25 4.71 19.27 19.61
N SER A 26 5.87 18.61 19.72
CA SER A 26 6.78 18.73 20.87
C SER A 26 7.93 19.71 20.64
N ARG A 27 8.26 19.97 19.38
CA ARG A 27 9.33 20.86 18.91
C ARG A 27 8.79 21.76 17.81
N GLN A 28 9.47 22.85 17.52
CA GLN A 28 9.13 23.68 16.38
C GLN A 28 9.34 22.92 15.06
N ALA A 29 8.53 23.26 14.04
CA ALA A 29 8.72 22.75 12.68
C ALA A 29 10.15 23.03 12.18
N PRO A 30 10.80 22.06 11.53
CA PRO A 30 12.15 22.22 11.01
C PRO A 30 12.21 23.30 9.93
N ALA A 31 13.40 23.90 9.76
CA ALA A 31 13.61 24.86 8.68
C ALA A 31 13.46 24.16 7.31
N PRO A 32 12.88 24.83 6.29
CA PRO A 32 12.68 24.21 4.97
C PRO A 32 13.96 23.61 4.36
N ALA A 33 15.10 24.28 4.53
CA ALA A 33 16.40 23.82 4.03
C ALA A 33 16.95 22.56 4.73
N SER A 34 16.38 22.17 5.88
CA SER A 34 16.74 20.95 6.62
C SER A 34 15.80 19.78 6.35
N THR A 35 14.92 19.91 5.36
CA THR A 35 13.93 18.88 5.01
C THR A 35 13.97 18.56 3.53
N ILE A 36 13.69 17.31 3.19
CA ILE A 36 13.55 16.84 1.81
C ILE A 36 12.11 16.32 1.68
N PRO A 37 11.25 16.96 0.87
CA PRO A 37 9.90 16.49 0.62
C PRO A 37 9.91 15.27 -0.31
N LEU A 38 8.87 14.43 -0.19
CA LEU A 38 8.56 13.37 -1.14
C LEU A 38 7.90 13.95 -2.41
N PRO A 39 8.06 13.35 -3.60
CA PRO A 39 8.93 12.21 -3.90
C PRO A 39 10.39 12.64 -4.12
N PHE A 40 11.34 11.75 -3.84
CA PHE A 40 12.76 11.97 -4.14
C PHE A 40 13.47 10.67 -4.51
N ILE A 41 14.67 10.82 -5.08
CA ILE A 41 15.64 9.74 -5.23
C ILE A 41 16.95 10.17 -4.57
N ILE A 42 17.71 9.22 -4.02
CA ILE A 42 19.04 9.44 -3.46
C ILE A 42 20.05 8.72 -4.33
N ILE A 43 21.09 9.44 -4.75
CA ILE A 43 22.29 8.85 -5.31
C ILE A 43 23.34 8.84 -4.21
N ASN A 44 23.75 7.65 -3.78
CA ASN A 44 24.78 7.44 -2.78
C ASN A 44 26.07 7.01 -3.47
N THR A 45 27.20 7.56 -3.06
CA THR A 45 28.53 7.17 -3.57
C THR A 45 29.57 7.35 -2.46
N ASN A 46 30.77 6.84 -2.65
CA ASN A 46 31.83 7.00 -1.66
C ASN A 46 32.20 8.49 -1.54
N LYS A 47 32.40 8.99 -0.32
CA LYS A 47 32.90 10.34 -0.03
C LYS A 47 34.22 10.69 -0.74
N GLN A 48 35.04 9.70 -1.09
CA GLN A 48 36.28 9.92 -1.85
C GLN A 48 36.08 10.12 -3.35
N ASN A 49 34.91 9.75 -3.89
CA ASN A 49 34.65 9.84 -5.33
C ASN A 49 34.47 11.29 -5.75
N VAL A 50 35.04 11.63 -6.91
CA VAL A 50 34.84 12.92 -7.58
C VAL A 50 33.59 12.83 -8.46
N ILE A 51 32.75 13.86 -8.37
CA ILE A 51 31.51 13.95 -9.12
C ILE A 51 31.55 15.20 -9.99
N ASP A 52 31.56 15.01 -11.31
CA ASP A 52 31.38 16.10 -12.27
C ASP A 52 29.91 16.18 -12.65
N CYS A 53 29.30 17.34 -12.43
CA CYS A 53 27.89 17.58 -12.71
C CYS A 53 27.73 18.68 -13.75
N SER A 54 27.06 18.35 -14.85
CA SER A 54 26.66 19.30 -15.88
C SER A 54 25.15 19.45 -15.87
N ILE A 55 24.68 20.69 -15.78
CA ILE A 55 23.25 21.00 -15.68
C ILE A 55 22.90 21.91 -16.85
N SER A 56 21.87 21.54 -17.59
CA SER A 56 21.24 22.39 -18.61
C SER A 56 20.80 23.73 -18.00
N SER A 57 20.77 24.79 -18.81
CA SER A 57 20.40 26.13 -18.34
C SER A 57 18.96 26.20 -17.80
N ASP A 58 18.06 25.41 -18.38
CA ASP A 58 16.66 25.29 -17.97
C ASP A 58 16.43 24.25 -16.87
N LYS A 59 17.48 23.53 -16.45
CA LYS A 59 17.45 22.48 -15.42
C LYS A 59 16.53 21.31 -15.76
N SER A 60 16.31 21.04 -17.05
CA SER A 60 15.55 19.87 -17.49
C SER A 60 16.42 18.61 -17.59
N GLU A 61 17.70 18.79 -17.91
CA GLU A 61 18.69 17.73 -18.09
C GLU A 61 19.87 17.90 -17.13
N TYR A 62 20.26 16.78 -16.52
CA TYR A 62 21.38 16.66 -15.60
C TYR A 62 22.26 15.49 -16.04
N LEU A 63 23.55 15.73 -16.20
CA LEU A 63 24.55 14.71 -16.48
C LEU A 63 25.54 14.63 -15.33
N PHE A 64 25.59 13.47 -14.68
CA PHE A 64 26.53 13.17 -13.61
C PHE A 64 27.58 12.18 -14.11
N HIS A 65 28.85 12.56 -13.97
CA HIS A 65 29.97 11.65 -14.16
C HIS A 65 30.58 11.35 -12.78
N PHE A 66 30.64 10.05 -12.46
CA PHE A 66 31.25 9.54 -11.24
C PHE A 66 32.53 8.80 -11.61
N ASP A 67 33.62 9.07 -10.90
CA ASP A 67 34.89 8.35 -11.05
C ASP A 67 34.89 6.97 -10.37
N GLY A 68 33.80 6.62 -9.68
CA GLY A 68 33.62 5.36 -8.97
C GLY A 68 32.18 4.87 -8.98
N THR A 69 31.91 3.81 -8.22
CA THR A 69 30.57 3.21 -8.12
C THR A 69 29.60 4.10 -7.37
N PHE A 70 28.32 4.00 -7.71
CA PHE A 70 27.23 4.67 -7.02
C PHE A 70 26.03 3.73 -6.90
N GLU A 71 25.13 4.07 -5.99
CA GLU A 71 23.86 3.40 -5.78
C GLU A 71 22.72 4.41 -5.90
N ILE A 72 21.59 3.98 -6.44
CA ILE A 72 20.37 4.79 -6.51
C ILE A 72 19.33 4.12 -5.62
N HIS A 73 18.76 4.90 -4.70
CA HIS A 73 17.68 4.47 -3.81
C HIS A 73 16.48 5.39 -4.03
N ASP A 74 15.30 4.81 -4.22
CA ASP A 74 14.06 5.58 -4.23
C ASP A 74 13.64 5.96 -2.81
N ASP A 75 12.60 6.79 -2.68
CA ASP A 75 12.15 7.23 -1.37
C ASP A 75 11.65 6.09 -0.48
N ILE A 76 10.98 5.07 -1.04
CA ILE A 76 10.41 3.98 -0.26
C ILE A 76 11.51 3.07 0.31
N GLU A 77 12.56 2.77 -0.45
CA GLU A 77 13.73 2.05 0.05
C GLU A 77 14.39 2.79 1.21
N VAL A 78 14.52 4.12 1.10
CA VAL A 78 15.05 4.97 2.18
C VAL A 78 14.16 4.89 3.42
N LEU A 79 12.84 5.00 3.27
CA LEU A 79 11.91 4.91 4.40
C LEU A 79 11.94 3.54 5.09
N LYS A 80 12.07 2.44 4.34
CA LYS A 80 12.28 1.09 4.90
C LYS A 80 13.55 1.04 5.74
N ARG A 81 14.68 1.55 5.22
CA ARG A 81 15.96 1.59 5.94
C ARG A 81 15.92 2.48 7.18
N MET A 82 15.08 3.51 7.20
CA MET A 82 14.79 4.32 8.39
C MET A 82 13.95 3.58 9.45
N GLY A 83 13.57 2.33 9.20
CA GLY A 83 12.73 1.52 10.10
C GLY A 83 11.25 1.91 10.04
N LEU A 84 10.82 2.71 9.06
CA LEU A 84 9.45 3.20 8.99
C LEU A 84 8.46 2.15 8.47
N ALA A 85 8.98 1.10 7.84
CA ALA A 85 8.21 -0.10 7.50
C ALA A 85 8.01 -1.07 8.68
N LEU A 86 8.48 -0.71 9.88
CA LEU A 86 8.23 -1.46 11.12
C LEU A 86 8.72 -2.93 11.06
N GLY A 87 9.77 -3.20 10.29
CA GLY A 87 10.36 -4.53 10.13
C GLY A 87 9.52 -5.51 9.30
N LEU A 88 8.40 -5.06 8.70
CA LEU A 88 7.55 -5.89 7.84
C LEU A 88 8.23 -6.28 6.52
N ASP A 89 9.20 -5.48 6.06
CA ASP A 89 10.00 -5.74 4.87
C ASP A 89 10.97 -6.93 5.06
N LYS A 90 11.33 -7.25 6.31
CA LYS A 90 12.30 -8.30 6.66
C LYS A 90 11.69 -9.46 7.44
N GLY A 91 10.38 -9.40 7.73
CA GLY A 91 9.71 -10.37 8.61
C GLY A 91 10.19 -10.32 10.06
N SER A 92 10.77 -9.20 10.50
CA SER A 92 11.32 -9.00 11.86
C SER A 92 10.45 -8.04 12.68
N CYS A 93 9.14 -8.01 12.41
CA CYS A 93 8.19 -7.08 13.01
C CYS A 93 7.86 -7.49 14.45
N SER A 94 7.95 -6.56 15.40
CA SER A 94 7.58 -6.82 16.80
C SER A 94 6.04 -6.89 16.97
N PRO A 95 5.51 -7.52 18.02
CA PRO A 95 4.06 -7.56 18.26
C PRO A 95 3.43 -6.16 18.43
N GLU A 96 4.15 -5.22 19.03
CA GLU A 96 3.70 -3.83 19.20
C GLU A 96 3.66 -3.10 17.84
N ASP A 97 4.70 -3.28 17.04
CA ASP A 97 4.80 -2.72 15.70
C ASP A 97 3.75 -3.30 14.76
N LEU A 98 3.41 -4.58 14.89
CA LEU A 98 2.35 -5.22 14.11
C LEU A 98 0.99 -4.59 14.39
N GLU A 99 0.65 -4.34 15.66
CA GLU A 99 -0.60 -3.65 15.99
C GLU A 99 -0.61 -2.21 15.47
N ARG A 100 0.55 -1.54 15.46
CA ARG A 100 0.67 -0.21 14.87
C ARG A 100 0.48 -0.23 13.36
N ALA A 101 1.13 -1.16 12.67
CA ALA A 101 1.00 -1.35 11.22
C ALA A 101 -0.44 -1.65 10.80
N ARG A 102 -1.15 -2.50 11.55
CA ARG A 102 -2.57 -2.82 11.29
C ARG A 102 -3.47 -1.58 11.32
N ARG A 103 -3.22 -0.64 12.24
CA ARG A 103 -3.98 0.63 12.31
C ARG A 103 -3.69 1.59 11.15
N MET A 104 -2.56 1.41 10.45
CA MET A 104 -2.18 2.24 9.31
C MET A 104 -2.84 1.78 8.00
N VAL A 105 -3.45 0.59 7.96
CA VAL A 105 -4.11 0.05 6.77
C VAL A 105 -5.63 -0.10 6.98
N PRO A 106 -6.44 -0.19 5.90
CA PRO A 106 -7.85 -0.56 6.02
C PRO A 106 -8.04 -1.94 6.68
N ARG A 107 -9.15 -2.12 7.41
CA ARG A 107 -9.46 -3.37 8.14
C ARG A 107 -9.42 -4.61 7.26
N SER A 108 -9.84 -4.50 6.00
CA SER A 108 -9.83 -5.59 5.02
C SER A 108 -8.41 -6.06 4.66
N LEU A 109 -7.40 -5.22 4.86
CA LEU A 109 -6.01 -5.51 4.50
C LEU A 109 -5.15 -5.95 5.70
N GLU A 110 -5.68 -5.89 6.93
CA GLU A 110 -4.98 -6.36 8.13
C GLU A 110 -4.50 -7.82 8.07
N PRO A 111 -5.24 -8.79 7.48
CA PRO A 111 -4.76 -10.16 7.36
C PRO A 111 -3.43 -10.27 6.60
N TYR A 112 -3.26 -9.47 5.55
CA TYR A 112 -2.02 -9.45 4.76
C TYR A 112 -0.85 -8.88 5.57
N VAL A 113 -1.08 -7.85 6.39
CA VAL A 113 -0.03 -7.30 7.27
C VAL A 113 0.44 -8.34 8.29
N ARG A 114 -0.48 -9.15 8.84
CA ARG A 114 -0.11 -10.26 9.73
C ARG A 114 0.72 -11.32 9.02
N GLN A 115 0.35 -11.66 7.78
CA GLN A 115 1.10 -12.61 6.96
C GLN A 115 2.52 -12.09 6.67
N MET A 116 2.69 -10.80 6.39
CA MET A 116 4.01 -10.20 6.18
C MET A 116 4.90 -10.29 7.42
N ALA A 117 4.35 -10.09 8.63
CA ALA A 117 5.10 -10.13 9.88
C ALA A 117 5.64 -11.52 10.24
N GLN A 118 5.04 -12.60 9.72
CA GLN A 118 5.40 -13.97 10.06
C GLN A 118 6.55 -14.53 9.19
N GLY A 119 7.13 -13.71 8.30
CA GLY A 119 8.17 -14.14 7.35
C GLY A 119 7.55 -15.01 6.26
N GLY A 120 7.17 -14.39 5.15
CA GLY A 120 6.44 -15.06 4.07
C GLY A 120 7.11 -16.33 3.55
N ALA A 121 6.70 -17.49 4.05
CA ALA A 121 6.88 -18.78 3.43
C ALA A 121 5.57 -19.13 2.72
N GLU A 122 5.61 -19.10 1.38
CA GLU A 122 4.53 -19.39 0.44
C GLU A 122 3.20 -18.64 0.64
N VAL A 123 2.85 -17.89 -0.40
CA VAL A 123 1.58 -17.19 -0.53
C VAL A 123 0.45 -18.21 -0.72
N ALA A 124 -0.05 -18.79 0.37
CA ALA A 124 -1.34 -19.46 0.33
C ALA A 124 -2.44 -18.41 0.12
N PRO A 125 -3.38 -18.60 -0.81
CA PRO A 125 -4.56 -17.76 -0.89
C PRO A 125 -5.33 -17.90 0.43
N LEU A 126 -5.76 -16.77 1.00
CA LEU A 126 -6.69 -16.77 2.12
C LEU A 126 -7.90 -17.66 1.77
N PRO A 127 -8.35 -18.56 2.66
CA PRO A 127 -9.59 -19.27 2.46
C PRO A 127 -10.73 -18.25 2.41
N SER A 128 -11.56 -18.34 1.37
CA SER A 128 -12.78 -17.57 1.20
C SER A 128 -13.59 -17.60 2.49
N GLU A 129 -14.11 -16.44 2.91
CA GLU A 129 -14.99 -16.34 4.07
C GLU A 129 -16.07 -17.43 4.02
N PRO A 130 -16.34 -18.15 5.14
CA PRO A 130 -17.45 -19.08 5.15
C PRO A 130 -18.73 -18.26 4.95
N GLN A 131 -19.40 -18.49 3.83
CA GLN A 131 -20.74 -17.98 3.59
C GLN A 131 -21.58 -18.32 4.83
N ARG A 132 -21.99 -17.28 5.56
CA ARG A 132 -23.02 -17.40 6.59
C ARG A 132 -24.23 -18.04 5.91
N GLY A 133 -24.44 -19.32 6.17
CA GLY A 133 -25.57 -20.07 5.67
C GLY A 133 -26.85 -19.34 6.03
N SER A 134 -27.45 -18.68 5.04
CA SER A 134 -28.84 -18.27 5.10
C SER A 134 -29.66 -19.54 4.87
N SER A 135 -29.80 -20.36 5.91
CA SER A 135 -30.74 -21.48 5.90
C SER A 135 -32.14 -20.91 6.01
N ARG A 136 -32.69 -20.65 4.83
CA ARG A 136 -34.09 -20.32 4.59
C ARG A 136 -34.99 -21.44 5.13
N HIS A 137 -36.09 -20.98 5.70
CA HIS A 137 -37.32 -21.69 6.04
C HIS A 137 -37.57 -22.98 5.27
N SER A 138 -37.83 -24.04 6.02
CA SER A 138 -38.47 -25.27 5.56
C SER A 138 -39.87 -24.96 5.01
N SER A 139 -40.04 -25.14 3.71
CA SER A 139 -41.33 -25.21 3.03
C SER A 139 -41.86 -26.65 3.04
N VAL A 140 -43.12 -26.81 3.44
CA VAL A 140 -43.95 -27.97 3.08
C VAL A 140 -45.39 -27.53 2.82
N ALA A 141 -46.05 -28.29 1.92
CA ALA A 141 -47.44 -28.19 1.43
C ALA A 141 -47.63 -27.18 0.28
N SER A 142 -48.15 -27.49 -0.92
CA SER A 142 -48.86 -28.67 -1.44
C SER A 142 -48.79 -28.66 -2.98
N LEU A 143 -48.91 -29.84 -3.60
CA LEU A 143 -49.12 -30.05 -5.03
C LEU A 143 -50.61 -30.02 -5.40
N SER A 144 -50.88 -29.91 -6.71
CA SER A 144 -52.16 -29.92 -7.46
C SER A 144 -52.67 -28.50 -7.81
N ASP A 145 -53.13 -28.17 -9.00
CA ASP A 145 -53.27 -28.79 -10.32
C ASP A 145 -53.77 -27.65 -11.25
N GLY A 146 -53.60 -27.74 -12.57
CA GLY A 146 -54.31 -26.85 -13.52
C GLY A 146 -53.46 -26.03 -14.48
N GLN A 147 -53.42 -26.51 -15.72
CA GLN A 147 -52.92 -25.90 -16.96
C GLN A 147 -53.99 -24.91 -17.54
N PRO A 148 -53.84 -24.37 -18.77
CA PRO A 148 -53.08 -23.19 -19.26
C PRO A 148 -53.99 -22.01 -19.75
N GLY A 149 -53.39 -20.87 -20.08
CA GLY A 149 -53.98 -19.82 -20.94
C GLY A 149 -53.01 -18.64 -21.10
N SER A 150 -52.48 -18.41 -22.31
CA SER A 150 -52.82 -17.28 -23.22
C SER A 150 -52.56 -15.90 -22.58
N SER A 151 -51.93 -14.90 -23.19
CA SER A 151 -51.50 -14.58 -24.55
C SER A 151 -50.91 -13.16 -24.47
N GLU A 152 -50.05 -12.78 -25.43
CA GLU A 152 -49.87 -11.39 -25.91
C GLU A 152 -49.29 -10.38 -24.90
N ASP A 153 -48.62 -9.29 -25.26
CA ASP A 153 -47.77 -8.85 -26.35
C ASP A 153 -47.17 -7.52 -25.83
N GLU A 154 -46.26 -6.96 -26.60
CA GLU A 154 -45.92 -5.53 -26.68
C GLU A 154 -44.68 -5.03 -25.94
N ASP A 155 -43.74 -4.73 -26.82
CA ASP A 155 -42.66 -3.76 -26.81
C ASP A 155 -42.98 -2.42 -26.12
N ASP A 156 -41.92 -1.68 -25.77
CA ASP A 156 -41.60 -0.37 -26.39
C ASP A 156 -40.92 0.60 -25.39
N PHE A 157 -39.71 1.03 -25.76
CA PHE A 157 -39.12 2.39 -25.66
C PHE A 157 -39.00 3.07 -24.27
N SER A 158 -38.04 3.96 -23.98
CA SER A 158 -36.91 4.53 -24.71
C SER A 158 -36.05 5.36 -23.74
N ASP A 159 -34.81 5.54 -24.14
CA ASP A 159 -33.83 6.56 -23.78
C ASP A 159 -34.40 7.99 -23.68
N SER A 160 -33.80 8.84 -22.83
CA SER A 160 -33.61 10.29 -23.05
C SER A 160 -32.85 10.96 -21.90
N ASP A 161 -31.73 11.58 -22.29
CA ASP A 161 -30.99 12.76 -21.77
C ASP A 161 -30.85 13.02 -20.26
#